data_AF-A0A524N8B1-F1
#
_entry.id   AF-A0A524N8B1-F1
#
_cell.length_a   1.000
_cell.length_b   1.000
_cell.length_c   1.000
_cell.angle_alpha   90.00
_cell.angle_beta   90.00
_cell.angle_gamma   90.00
#
_symmetry.space_group_name_H-M   'P 1'
#
loop_
_entity.id
_entity.type
_entity.pdbx_description
1 polymer ?
#
loop_
_entity_poly.entity_id
_entity_poly.type
_entity_poly.pdbx_seq_one_letter_code
_entity_poly.pdbx_strand_id
1 'polypeptide(L)'
;MERVGGLDAVFLAIEGPVSPMNIGSVGIVDGPAPPLASVLAAVAAKIALVPRCRQRVRESWHGMARPVWIDDVGFEFDDHVHRIVLAGDDPDALERFVERVMVQPLDRGRALWEMWVVEGLVDGRWAIVSKMHHCMVDGIAGTDLLTLIMDSDPDAEHPPASIFRATREPTAVESIRFSSSMIARSVWAHIRHLAHSVVNPGMMWNRLRDIISGGRGLWLQPSHRGSPLTGPIGPNRRWATHGRH
;
A
#
# COMPACT_ATOMS: atom_id res chain seq x y z
N MET A 1 -5.94 -3.10 17.12
CA MET A 1 -6.09 -4.06 15.99
C MET A 1 -7.29 -3.66 15.16
N GLU A 2 -7.09 -3.51 13.86
CA GLU A 2 -8.14 -3.21 12.89
C GLU A 2 -8.04 -4.19 11.72
N ARG A 3 -9.14 -4.50 11.02
CA ARG A 3 -9.09 -5.37 9.84
C ARG A 3 -8.54 -4.59 8.64
N VAL A 4 -7.65 -5.21 7.88
CA VAL A 4 -7.30 -4.70 6.55
C VAL A 4 -8.56 -4.71 5.68
N GLY A 5 -8.77 -3.66 4.87
CA GLY A 5 -9.90 -3.46 3.94
C GLY A 5 -10.13 -4.64 2.99
N GLY A 6 -11.32 -4.71 2.39
CA GLY A 6 -11.70 -5.88 1.58
C GLY A 6 -10.83 -5.97 0.33
N LEU A 7 -10.73 -4.84 -0.37
CA LEU A 7 -9.91 -4.65 -1.54
C LEU A 7 -8.40 -4.67 -1.18
N ASP A 8 -8.02 -4.02 -0.09
CA ASP A 8 -6.65 -4.03 0.43
C ASP A 8 -6.10 -5.45 0.67
N ALA A 9 -6.94 -6.33 1.22
CA ALA A 9 -6.58 -7.72 1.45
C ALA A 9 -6.37 -8.50 0.13
N VAL A 10 -7.03 -8.12 -0.96
CA VAL A 10 -6.81 -8.71 -2.28
C VAL A 10 -5.41 -8.33 -2.79
N PHE A 11 -4.99 -7.07 -2.65
CA PHE A 11 -3.64 -6.65 -3.06
C PHE A 11 -2.53 -7.42 -2.32
N LEU A 12 -2.70 -7.63 -1.02
CA LEU A 12 -1.77 -8.48 -0.25
C LEU A 12 -1.76 -9.94 -0.71
N ALA A 13 -2.91 -10.47 -1.15
CA ALA A 13 -3.05 -11.86 -1.57
C ALA A 13 -2.52 -12.14 -2.98
N ILE A 14 -2.60 -11.16 -3.89
CA ILE A 14 -2.13 -11.30 -5.29
C ILE A 14 -0.69 -10.86 -5.49
N GLU A 15 -0.11 -10.13 -4.52
CA GLU A 15 1.30 -9.78 -4.54
C GLU A 15 2.16 -11.06 -4.58
N GLY A 16 3.17 -11.06 -5.46
CA GLY A 16 4.11 -12.15 -5.60
C GLY A 16 5.53 -11.65 -5.91
N PRO A 17 6.53 -12.56 -5.94
CA PRO A 17 7.94 -12.18 -6.06
C PRO A 17 8.29 -11.37 -7.31
N VAL A 18 7.48 -11.48 -8.38
CA VAL A 18 7.67 -10.77 -9.66
C VAL A 18 6.59 -9.72 -9.92
N SER A 19 5.64 -9.54 -9.00
CA SER A 19 4.55 -8.58 -9.10
C SER A 19 4.30 -7.95 -7.72
N PRO A 20 5.25 -7.12 -7.24
CA PRO A 20 5.03 -6.36 -6.02
C PRO A 20 3.87 -5.39 -6.23
N MET A 21 3.03 -5.22 -5.22
CA MET A 21 1.86 -4.33 -5.28
C MET A 21 2.19 -2.95 -4.73
N ASN A 22 3.33 -2.41 -5.15
CA ASN A 22 3.80 -1.07 -4.79
C ASN A 22 3.20 -0.01 -5.72
N ILE A 23 2.77 1.10 -5.13
CA ILE A 23 2.57 2.37 -5.83
C ILE A 23 3.56 3.40 -5.31
N GLY A 24 3.74 4.47 -6.05
CA GLY A 24 4.61 5.55 -5.65
C GLY A 24 4.41 6.76 -6.52
N SER A 25 5.02 7.87 -6.10
CA SER A 25 5.08 9.07 -6.89
C SER A 25 6.51 9.63 -6.89
N VAL A 26 6.78 10.50 -7.87
CA VAL A 26 8.06 11.17 -8.03
C VAL A 26 7.77 12.66 -8.18
N GLY A 27 8.28 13.47 -7.26
CA GLY A 27 8.30 14.92 -7.37
C GLY A 27 9.70 15.38 -7.75
N ILE A 28 9.85 16.12 -8.84
CA ILE A 28 11.12 16.75 -9.25
C ILE A 28 11.03 18.23 -8.89
N VAL A 29 12.06 18.74 -8.22
CA VAL A 29 12.08 20.07 -7.64
C VAL A 29 13.34 20.81 -8.09
N ASP A 30 13.17 22.09 -8.41
CA ASP A 30 14.26 22.99 -8.78
C ASP A 30 15.03 23.49 -7.55
N GLY A 31 16.31 23.80 -7.75
CA GLY A 31 17.20 24.30 -6.69
C GLY A 31 17.84 23.19 -5.85
N PRO A 32 18.61 23.56 -4.81
CA PRO A 32 19.32 22.57 -4.01
C PRO A 32 18.37 21.73 -3.16
N ALA A 33 18.68 20.45 -2.99
CA ALA A 33 17.93 19.60 -2.08
C ALA A 33 18.03 20.12 -0.63
N PRO A 34 16.91 20.14 0.12
CA PRO A 34 16.92 20.56 1.52
C PRO A 34 17.79 19.62 2.37
N PRO A 35 18.29 20.06 3.53
CA PRO A 35 18.93 19.16 4.50
C PRO A 35 17.99 18.01 4.89
N LEU A 36 18.55 16.81 5.11
CA LEU A 36 17.75 15.63 5.46
C LEU A 36 16.92 15.86 6.73
N ALA A 37 17.48 16.59 7.70
CA ALA A 37 16.77 16.97 8.93
C ALA A 37 15.47 17.76 8.67
N SER A 38 15.45 18.63 7.67
CA SER A 38 14.24 19.38 7.28
C SER A 38 13.17 18.46 6.71
N VAL A 39 13.58 17.48 5.89
CA VAL A 39 12.67 16.47 5.33
C VAL A 39 12.10 15.60 6.46
N LEU A 40 12.96 15.11 7.37
CA LEU A 40 12.54 14.33 8.52
C LEU A 40 11.56 15.09 9.41
N ALA A 41 11.79 16.39 9.63
CA ALA A 41 10.87 17.23 10.40
C ALA A 41 9.49 17.36 9.71
N ALA A 42 9.46 17.57 8.40
CA ALA A 42 8.22 17.64 7.62
C ALA A 42 7.44 16.31 7.65
N VAL A 43 8.14 15.18 7.50
CA VAL A 43 7.54 13.85 7.63
C VAL A 43 7.00 13.65 9.05
N ALA A 44 7.79 13.93 10.09
CA ALA A 44 7.41 13.73 11.49
C ALA A 44 6.15 14.54 11.87
N ALA A 45 6.02 15.76 11.38
CA ALA A 45 4.86 16.62 11.63
C ALA A 45 3.54 16.04 11.09
N LYS A 46 3.60 15.34 9.95
CA LYS A 46 2.41 14.88 9.22
C LYS A 46 2.12 13.40 9.38
N ILE A 47 3.14 12.58 9.62
CA ILE A 47 2.97 11.13 9.79
C ILE A 47 2.13 10.78 11.01
N ALA A 48 2.15 11.64 12.04
CA ALA A 48 1.29 11.56 13.20
C ALA A 48 -0.21 11.60 12.86
N LEU A 49 -0.57 12.31 11.78
CA LEU A 49 -1.95 12.46 11.29
C LEU A 49 -2.44 11.22 10.54
N VAL A 50 -1.53 10.31 10.18
CA VAL A 50 -1.83 9.11 9.40
C VAL A 50 -1.40 7.87 10.18
N PRO A 51 -2.28 7.35 11.07
CA PRO A 51 -1.99 6.16 11.87
C PRO A 51 -1.57 4.94 11.06
N ARG A 52 -1.91 4.88 9.77
CA ARG A 52 -1.56 3.76 8.90
C ARG A 52 -0.06 3.71 8.59
N CYS A 53 0.63 4.84 8.59
CA CYS A 53 2.07 4.92 8.32
C CYS A 53 2.95 4.38 9.45
N ARG A 54 2.37 4.07 10.62
CA ARG A 54 3.06 3.50 11.80
C ARG A 54 2.55 2.10 12.15
N GLN A 55 1.85 1.48 11.20
CA GLN A 55 1.23 0.18 11.34
C GLN A 55 1.78 -0.77 10.31
N ARG A 56 1.91 -2.03 10.71
CA ARG A 56 2.26 -3.14 9.82
C ARG A 56 1.11 -4.11 9.66
N VAL A 57 1.14 -4.85 8.57
CA VAL A 57 0.17 -5.91 8.31
C VAL A 57 0.61 -7.16 9.06
N ARG A 58 -0.31 -7.72 9.86
CA ARG A 58 -0.13 -9.04 10.44
C ARG A 58 -1.10 -10.02 9.81
N GLU A 59 -0.56 -11.07 9.21
CA GLU A 59 -1.35 -12.16 8.69
C GLU A 59 -2.09 -12.88 9.82
N SER A 60 -3.29 -13.37 9.51
CA SER A 60 -4.02 -14.21 10.44
C SER A 60 -3.39 -15.60 10.49
N TRP A 61 -3.63 -16.31 11.59
CA TRP A 61 -3.18 -17.69 11.73
C TRP A 61 -3.65 -18.55 10.54
N HIS A 62 -2.70 -19.11 9.78
CA HIS A 62 -2.94 -19.93 8.59
C HIS A 62 -3.86 -19.30 7.53
N GLY A 63 -3.94 -17.97 7.44
CA GLY A 63 -4.82 -17.29 6.47
C GLY A 63 -6.32 -17.50 6.70
N MET A 64 -6.71 -18.01 7.88
CA MET A 64 -8.10 -18.36 8.21
C MET A 64 -9.02 -17.12 8.33
N ALA A 65 -8.43 -15.93 8.42
CA ALA A 65 -9.15 -14.67 8.44
C ALA A 65 -8.40 -13.58 7.64
N ARG A 66 -9.09 -12.46 7.37
CA ARG A 66 -8.44 -11.29 6.76
C ARG A 66 -7.27 -10.80 7.64
N PRO A 67 -6.16 -10.34 7.02
CA PRO A 67 -5.07 -9.71 7.75
C PRO A 67 -5.56 -8.52 8.59
N VAL A 68 -4.77 -8.16 9.58
CA VAL A 68 -5.08 -7.06 10.50
C VAL A 68 -3.94 -6.06 10.55
N TRP A 69 -4.30 -4.80 10.71
CA TRP A 69 -3.38 -3.73 11.05
C TRP A 69 -3.06 -3.78 12.54
N ILE A 70 -1.77 -3.75 12.85
CA ILE A 70 -1.24 -3.60 14.21
C ILE A 70 -0.21 -2.49 14.22
N ASP A 71 -0.09 -1.80 15.35
CA ASP A 71 0.98 -0.83 15.55
C ASP A 71 2.33 -1.54 15.45
N ASP A 72 3.26 -0.92 14.75
CA ASP A 72 4.63 -1.37 14.70
C ASP A 72 5.37 -0.85 15.94
N VAL A 73 5.73 -1.76 16.85
CA VAL A 73 6.33 -1.44 18.14
C VAL A 73 7.76 -0.90 17.99
N GLY A 74 8.46 -1.31 16.92
CA GLY A 74 9.82 -0.85 16.60
C GLY A 74 9.82 0.25 15.54
N PHE A 75 8.70 0.95 15.36
CA PHE A 75 8.57 1.96 14.33
C PHE A 75 9.42 3.19 14.63
N GLU A 76 10.50 3.34 13.89
CA GLU A 76 11.31 4.55 13.78
C GLU A 76 11.12 5.09 12.37
N PHE A 77 10.56 6.30 12.23
CA PHE A 77 10.13 6.82 10.92
C PHE A 77 11.31 7.19 10.01
N ASP A 78 12.46 7.52 10.59
CA ASP A 78 13.69 7.88 9.88
C ASP A 78 14.31 6.69 9.14
N ASP A 79 14.09 5.47 9.61
CA ASP A 79 14.46 4.25 8.87
C ASP A 79 13.74 4.11 7.52
N HIS A 80 12.61 4.78 7.34
CA HIS A 80 11.82 4.77 6.11
C HIS A 80 12.19 5.93 5.16
N VAL A 81 13.09 6.84 5.59
CA VAL A 81 13.50 8.00 4.80
C VAL A 81 14.98 7.88 4.45
N HIS A 82 15.25 7.77 3.16
CA HIS A 82 16.59 7.55 2.64
C HIS A 82 17.09 8.76 1.86
N ARG A 83 18.40 8.92 1.78
CA ARG A 83 19.05 9.91 0.92
C ARG A 83 20.07 9.24 0.02
N ILE A 84 20.04 9.57 -1.26
CA ILE A 84 20.98 9.07 -2.26
C ILE A 84 21.37 10.18 -3.22
N VAL A 85 22.59 10.09 -3.75
CA VAL A 85 23.11 10.99 -4.78
C VAL A 85 23.33 10.15 -6.04
N LEU A 86 22.70 10.55 -7.14
CA LEU A 86 22.92 9.98 -8.46
C LEU A 86 24.10 10.66 -9.17
N ALA A 87 24.66 10.00 -10.17
CA ALA A 87 25.58 10.62 -11.10
C ALA A 87 24.78 11.54 -12.04
N GLY A 88 24.96 12.85 -11.89
CA GLY A 88 24.11 13.86 -12.54
C GLY A 88 24.40 14.14 -14.02
N ASP A 89 25.24 13.34 -14.66
CA ASP A 89 25.52 13.37 -16.08
C ASP A 89 24.59 12.47 -16.91
N ASP A 90 23.87 11.54 -16.26
CA ASP A 90 22.99 10.59 -16.91
C ASP A 90 21.51 11.00 -16.75
N PRO A 91 20.84 11.47 -17.83
CA PRO A 91 19.47 11.97 -17.77
C PRO A 91 18.44 10.90 -17.37
N ASP A 92 18.78 9.63 -17.55
CA ASP A 92 17.90 8.49 -17.27
C ASP A 92 18.19 7.86 -15.89
N ALA A 93 19.14 8.42 -15.12
CA ALA A 93 19.54 7.88 -13.82
C ALA A 93 18.37 7.83 -12.82
N LEU A 94 17.52 8.86 -12.81
CA LEU A 94 16.35 8.90 -11.93
C LEU A 94 15.36 7.80 -12.30
N GLU A 95 15.03 7.63 -13.59
CA GLU A 95 14.07 6.62 -14.03
C GLU A 95 14.54 5.20 -13.67
N ARG A 96 15.82 4.89 -13.90
CA ARG A 96 16.40 3.59 -13.51
C ARG A 96 16.46 3.41 -12.00
N PHE A 97 16.67 4.48 -11.23
CA PHE A 97 16.60 4.42 -9.78
C PHE A 97 15.19 4.09 -9.30
N VAL A 98 14.19 4.81 -9.81
CA VAL A 98 12.77 4.58 -9.51
C VAL A 98 12.36 3.16 -9.89
N GLU A 99 12.78 2.67 -11.05
CA GLU A 99 12.53 1.28 -11.47
C GLU A 99 13.04 0.27 -10.43
N ARG A 100 14.32 0.40 -10.03
CA ARG A 100 14.92 -0.49 -9.01
C ARG A 100 14.16 -0.43 -7.70
N VAL A 101 13.79 0.76 -7.25
CA VAL A 101 13.05 0.96 -6.00
C VAL A 101 11.66 0.32 -6.06
N MET A 102 10.93 0.51 -7.16
CA MET A 102 9.54 0.05 -7.31
C MET A 102 9.42 -1.46 -7.47
N VAL A 103 10.43 -2.14 -8.05
CA VAL A 103 10.43 -3.60 -8.19
C VAL A 103 10.80 -4.35 -6.91
N GLN A 104 11.41 -3.69 -5.92
CA GLN A 104 11.67 -4.34 -4.63
C GLN A 104 10.37 -4.42 -3.81
N PRO A 105 9.94 -5.60 -3.32
CA PRO A 105 8.81 -5.67 -2.41
C PRO A 105 9.13 -4.96 -1.09
N LEU A 106 8.11 -4.37 -0.48
CA LEU A 106 8.23 -3.81 0.87
C LEU A 106 8.24 -4.92 1.91
N ASP A 107 8.99 -4.74 2.99
CA ASP A 107 8.98 -5.68 4.12
C ASP A 107 7.64 -5.58 4.89
N ARG A 108 6.82 -6.62 4.80
CA ARG A 108 5.54 -6.73 5.52
C ARG A 108 5.69 -6.81 7.03
N GLY A 109 6.90 -7.04 7.53
CA GLY A 109 7.25 -6.94 8.95
C GLY A 109 7.32 -5.51 9.47
N ARG A 110 7.26 -4.49 8.60
CA ARG A 110 7.36 -3.07 8.93
C ARG A 110 6.15 -2.28 8.39
N ALA A 111 6.11 -0.98 8.68
CA ALA A 111 5.20 -0.08 7.99
C ALA A 111 5.47 -0.08 6.47
N LEU A 112 4.41 -0.22 5.67
CA LEU A 112 4.52 -0.53 4.24
C LEU A 112 4.72 0.71 3.35
N TRP A 113 5.67 1.58 3.70
CA TRP A 113 6.04 2.74 2.90
C TRP A 113 7.53 3.07 3.04
N GLU A 114 8.07 3.76 2.05
CA GLU A 114 9.45 4.23 2.00
C GLU A 114 9.49 5.58 1.26
N MET A 115 10.51 6.39 1.52
CA MET A 115 10.73 7.68 0.89
C MET A 115 12.22 7.89 0.59
N TRP A 116 12.54 8.49 -0.56
CA TRP A 116 13.91 8.79 -0.96
C TRP A 116 14.05 10.24 -1.38
N VAL A 117 15.02 10.93 -0.79
CA VAL A 117 15.59 12.18 -1.31
C VAL A 117 16.70 11.82 -2.29
N VAL A 118 16.52 12.15 -3.55
CA VAL A 118 17.41 11.80 -4.65
C VAL A 118 18.06 13.08 -5.18
N GLU A 119 19.36 13.19 -5.00
CA GLU A 119 20.16 14.34 -5.44
C GLU A 119 20.95 14.02 -6.70
N GLY A 120 21.60 15.06 -7.25
CA GLY A 120 22.48 14.90 -8.40
C GLY A 120 21.70 14.64 -9.67
N LEU A 121 20.55 15.31 -9.87
CA LEU A 121 19.89 15.32 -11.17
C LEU A 121 20.50 16.44 -12.04
N VAL A 122 20.29 16.32 -13.34
CA VAL A 122 20.64 17.35 -14.32
C VAL A 122 20.01 18.71 -13.95
N ASP A 123 20.67 19.79 -14.35
CA ASP A 123 20.26 21.18 -14.08
C ASP A 123 20.23 21.57 -12.60
N GLY A 124 20.95 20.84 -11.75
CA GLY A 124 21.02 21.13 -10.31
C GLY A 124 19.70 20.85 -9.58
N ARG A 125 18.86 19.97 -10.14
CA ARG A 125 17.58 19.56 -9.57
C ARG A 125 17.76 18.41 -8.59
N TRP A 126 16.69 18.13 -7.86
CA TRP A 126 16.56 16.95 -7.02
C TRP A 126 15.16 16.35 -7.14
N ALA A 127 15.00 15.14 -6.64
CA ALA A 127 13.71 14.48 -6.60
C ALA A 127 13.40 13.90 -5.23
N ILE A 128 12.11 13.79 -4.96
CA ILE A 128 11.57 13.01 -3.86
C ILE A 128 10.75 11.87 -4.46
N VAL A 129 11.07 10.65 -4.05
CA VAL A 129 10.36 9.44 -4.44
C VAL A 129 9.63 8.93 -3.22
N SER A 130 8.33 8.69 -3.34
CA SER A 130 7.55 7.96 -2.35
C SER A 130 7.20 6.59 -2.91
N LYS A 131 7.13 5.59 -2.03
CA LYS A 131 6.62 4.26 -2.34
C LYS A 131 5.79 3.78 -1.18
N MET A 132 4.70 3.11 -1.49
CA MET A 132 3.87 2.43 -0.51
C MET A 132 3.19 1.21 -1.11
N HIS A 133 2.80 0.27 -0.26
CA HIS A 133 2.01 -0.86 -0.70
C HIS A 133 0.55 -0.43 -0.96
N HIS A 134 -0.06 -0.95 -2.01
CA HIS A 134 -1.44 -0.64 -2.42
C HIS A 134 -2.48 -0.76 -1.28
N CYS A 135 -2.27 -1.69 -0.34
CA CYS A 135 -3.16 -1.87 0.81
C CYS A 135 -3.21 -0.67 1.77
N MET A 136 -2.27 0.28 1.68
CA MET A 136 -2.29 1.50 2.50
C MET A 136 -3.24 2.55 1.92
N VAL A 137 -3.53 2.51 0.63
CA VAL A 137 -4.14 3.62 -0.12
C VAL A 137 -5.62 3.82 0.20
N ASP A 138 -6.38 2.73 0.36
CA ASP A 138 -7.79 2.80 0.81
C ASP A 138 -7.87 3.29 2.27
N GLY A 139 -6.80 3.13 3.05
CA GLY A 139 -6.67 3.60 4.42
C GLY A 139 -6.18 5.04 4.61
N ILE A 140 -5.56 5.67 3.59
CA ILE A 140 -4.96 7.02 3.65
C ILE A 140 -5.84 8.08 2.94
N ALA A 141 -7.11 7.77 2.67
CA ALA A 141 -7.98 8.59 1.84
C ALA A 141 -7.35 8.85 0.46
N GLY A 142 -6.96 7.79 -0.24
CA GLY A 142 -6.63 7.79 -1.68
C GLY A 142 -5.44 8.64 -2.11
N THR A 143 -4.74 9.29 -1.18
CA THR A 143 -3.72 10.28 -1.46
C THR A 143 -2.34 9.69 -1.13
N ASP A 144 -1.41 9.78 -2.07
CA ASP A 144 -0.05 9.27 -1.88
C ASP A 144 0.69 10.06 -0.78
N LEU A 145 1.70 9.42 -0.18
CA LEU A 145 2.48 9.97 0.94
C LEU A 145 3.17 11.27 0.55
N LEU A 146 3.62 11.40 -0.69
CA LEU A 146 4.26 12.63 -1.15
C LEU A 146 3.29 13.82 -1.08
N THR A 147 2.05 13.63 -1.53
CA THR A 147 1.03 14.69 -1.46
C THR A 147 0.64 15.02 -0.03
N LEU A 148 0.68 14.03 0.87
CA LEU A 148 0.47 14.28 2.29
C LEU A 148 1.56 15.19 2.85
N ILE A 149 2.84 14.88 2.59
CA ILE A 149 3.97 15.57 3.22
C ILE A 149 4.30 16.93 2.61
N MET A 150 3.91 17.20 1.36
CA MET A 150 4.09 18.51 0.75
C MET A 150 3.03 19.49 1.21
N ASP A 151 3.41 20.75 1.38
CA ASP A 151 2.49 21.85 1.60
C ASP A 151 2.29 22.62 0.30
N SER A 152 1.06 23.11 0.11
CA SER A 152 0.76 24.05 -0.98
C SER A 152 1.12 25.49 -0.61
N ASP A 153 1.29 25.77 0.68
CA ASP A 153 1.65 27.08 1.23
C ASP A 153 3.09 27.03 1.77
N PRO A 154 4.02 27.87 1.28
CA PRO A 154 5.39 27.93 1.80
C PRO A 154 5.48 28.32 3.28
N ASP A 155 4.47 28.99 3.82
CA ASP A 155 4.42 29.44 5.22
C ASP A 155 3.54 28.54 6.09
N ALA A 156 3.22 27.32 5.63
CA ALA A 156 2.38 26.38 6.36
C ALA A 156 2.94 26.08 7.77
N GLU A 157 2.17 26.43 8.79
CA GLU A 157 2.48 26.04 10.17
C GLU A 157 2.10 24.57 10.41
N HIS A 158 3.01 23.87 11.08
CA HIS A 158 2.85 22.46 11.39
C HIS A 158 2.67 22.28 12.89
N PRO A 159 1.72 21.44 13.34
CA PRO A 159 1.67 21.07 14.73
C PRO A 159 3.00 20.42 15.14
N PRO A 160 3.46 20.61 16.39
CA PRO A 160 4.67 19.95 16.86
C PRO A 160 4.51 18.44 16.71
N ALA A 161 5.59 17.78 16.27
CA ALA A 161 5.61 16.34 16.08
C ALA A 161 5.07 15.63 17.34
N SER A 162 4.01 14.85 17.19
CA SER A 162 3.45 14.09 18.31
C SER A 162 4.36 12.90 18.61
N ILE A 163 4.64 12.64 19.88
CA ILE A 163 5.35 11.41 20.26
C ILE A 163 4.41 10.23 19.99
N PHE A 164 4.74 9.42 18.98
CA PHE A 164 4.06 8.15 18.78
C PHE A 164 4.38 7.22 19.94
N ARG A 165 3.34 6.61 20.52
CA ARG A 165 3.50 5.53 21.47
C ARG A 165 2.73 4.34 20.95
N ALA A 166 3.46 3.35 20.43
CA ALA A 166 2.86 2.13 19.93
C ALA A 166 2.01 1.47 21.02
N THR A 167 0.81 1.02 20.66
CA THR A 167 0.09 0.10 21.52
C THR A 167 0.84 -1.23 21.58
N ARG A 168 0.78 -1.91 22.73
CA ARG A 168 1.39 -3.24 22.91
C ARG A 168 1.01 -4.15 21.75
N GLU A 169 1.97 -4.93 21.26
CA GLU A 169 1.67 -5.97 20.29
C GLU A 169 0.68 -6.98 20.87
N PRO A 170 -0.42 -7.30 20.16
CA PRO A 170 -1.39 -8.28 20.65
C PRO A 170 -0.77 -9.67 20.71
N THR A 171 -1.01 -10.38 21.81
CA THR A 171 -0.52 -11.76 22.00
C THR A 171 -1.12 -12.74 20.99
N ALA A 172 -0.51 -13.92 20.87
CA ALA A 172 -1.02 -15.00 20.04
C ALA A 172 -2.47 -15.37 20.39
N VAL A 173 -2.80 -15.44 21.69
CA VAL A 173 -4.17 -15.77 22.16
C VAL A 173 -5.17 -14.69 21.78
N GLU A 174 -4.82 -13.41 21.96
CA GLU A 174 -5.68 -12.28 21.55
C GLU A 174 -5.90 -12.28 20.04
N SER A 175 -4.88 -12.62 19.27
CA SER A 175 -4.92 -12.71 17.81
C SER A 175 -5.81 -13.86 17.32
N ILE A 176 -5.72 -15.03 17.96
CA ILE A 176 -6.59 -16.19 17.68
C ILE A 176 -8.03 -15.89 18.08
N ARG A 177 -8.26 -15.28 19.25
CA ARG A 177 -9.59 -14.86 19.70
C ARG A 177 -10.20 -13.84 18.75
N PHE A 178 -9.42 -12.87 18.30
CA PHE A 178 -9.85 -11.89 17.32
C PHE A 178 -10.21 -12.56 15.99
N SER A 179 -9.35 -13.44 15.47
CA SER A 179 -9.57 -14.20 14.23
C SER A 179 -10.81 -15.10 14.29
N SER A 180 -10.96 -15.88 15.36
CA SER A 180 -12.15 -16.73 15.58
C SER A 180 -13.43 -15.91 15.69
N SER A 181 -13.41 -14.75 16.36
CA SER A 181 -14.55 -13.84 16.41
C SER A 181 -14.95 -13.30 15.03
N MET A 182 -14.00 -13.17 14.10
CA MET A 182 -14.28 -12.74 12.73
C MET A 182 -14.95 -13.84 11.92
N ILE A 183 -14.46 -15.08 12.05
CA ILE A 183 -15.07 -16.26 11.41
C ILE A 183 -16.50 -16.44 11.91
N ALA A 184 -16.70 -16.40 13.24
CA ALA A 184 -18.02 -16.54 13.85
C ALA A 184 -19.01 -15.47 13.35
N ARG A 185 -18.58 -14.19 13.28
CA ARG A 185 -19.41 -13.10 12.75
C ARG A 185 -19.72 -13.27 11.25
N SER A 186 -18.77 -13.75 10.45
CA SER A 186 -18.97 -14.03 9.03
C SER A 186 -19.97 -15.18 8.83
N VAL A 187 -19.80 -16.28 9.55
CA VAL A 187 -20.71 -17.44 9.51
C VAL A 187 -22.12 -17.02 9.98
N TRP A 188 -22.22 -16.25 11.06
CA TRP A 188 -23.50 -15.77 11.57
C TRP A 188 -24.21 -14.81 10.60
N ALA A 189 -23.47 -13.93 9.92
CA ALA A 189 -24.02 -13.11 8.86
C ALA A 189 -24.59 -13.97 7.71
N HIS A 190 -23.86 -14.99 7.26
CA HIS A 190 -24.34 -15.92 6.22
C HIS A 190 -25.56 -16.74 6.68
N ILE A 191 -25.58 -17.24 7.92
CA ILE A 191 -26.74 -17.94 8.50
C ILE A 191 -27.95 -17.02 8.55
N ARG A 192 -27.79 -15.75 8.94
CA ARG A 192 -28.88 -14.77 8.94
C ARG A 192 -29.40 -14.49 7.53
N HIS A 193 -28.51 -14.37 6.54
CA HIS A 193 -28.89 -14.21 5.14
C HIS A 193 -29.62 -15.44 4.58
N LEU A 194 -29.22 -16.65 4.98
CA LEU A 194 -29.93 -17.89 4.64
C LEU A 194 -31.28 -18.00 5.36
N ALA A 195 -31.36 -17.61 6.63
CA ALA A 195 -32.62 -17.60 7.39
C ALA A 195 -33.65 -16.63 6.80
N HIS A 196 -33.24 -15.45 6.32
CA HIS A 196 -34.11 -14.55 5.56
C HIS A 196 -34.58 -15.12 4.21
N SER A 197 -33.85 -16.11 3.67
CA SER A 197 -34.22 -16.83 2.44
C SER A 197 -35.30 -17.88 2.68
N VAL A 198 -35.43 -18.41 3.90
CA VAL A 198 -36.45 -19.39 4.30
C VAL A 198 -37.82 -18.70 4.48
N VAL A 199 -37.84 -17.40 4.78
CA VAL A 199 -39.07 -16.62 5.01
C VAL A 199 -39.69 -16.06 3.71
N ASN A 200 -38.97 -16.09 2.58
CA ASN A 200 -39.48 -15.60 1.29
C ASN A 200 -39.02 -16.48 0.09
N PRO A 201 -39.77 -17.56 -0.22
CA PRO A 201 -39.36 -18.57 -1.21
C PRO A 201 -39.19 -18.04 -2.64
N GLY A 202 -39.91 -16.96 -3.02
CA GLY A 202 -39.94 -16.43 -4.38
C GLY A 202 -38.65 -15.76 -4.86
N MET A 203 -37.80 -15.26 -3.94
CA MET A 203 -36.52 -14.63 -4.31
C MET A 203 -35.40 -15.65 -4.58
N MET A 204 -35.54 -16.89 -4.09
CA MET A 204 -34.53 -17.93 -4.28
C MET A 204 -34.52 -18.47 -5.71
N TRP A 205 -35.68 -18.51 -6.38
CA TRP A 205 -35.79 -18.95 -7.77
C TRP A 205 -35.11 -18.00 -8.77
N ASN A 206 -35.24 -16.68 -8.57
CA ASN A 206 -34.59 -15.70 -9.43
C ASN A 206 -33.07 -15.67 -9.22
N ARG A 207 -32.59 -15.86 -7.98
CA ARG A 207 -31.15 -15.96 -7.70
C ARG A 207 -30.51 -17.28 -8.12
N LEU A 208 -31.21 -18.40 -8.03
CA LEU A 208 -30.73 -19.67 -8.60
C LEU A 208 -30.61 -19.56 -10.12
N ARG A 209 -31.55 -18.86 -10.77
CA ARG A 209 -31.46 -18.57 -12.20
C ARG A 209 -30.25 -17.69 -12.52
N ASP A 210 -29.94 -16.69 -11.69
CA ASP A 210 -28.76 -15.81 -11.86
C ASP A 210 -27.42 -16.50 -11.52
N ILE A 211 -27.41 -17.50 -10.63
CA ILE A 211 -26.19 -18.30 -10.33
C ILE A 211 -25.97 -19.36 -11.42
N ILE A 212 -27.03 -19.96 -11.95
CA ILE A 212 -26.95 -20.93 -13.06
C ILE A 212 -26.62 -20.22 -14.38
N SER A 213 -27.11 -18.99 -14.61
CA SER A 213 -26.75 -18.17 -15.77
C SER A 213 -25.43 -17.38 -15.58
N GLY A 214 -25.06 -17.07 -14.34
CA GLY A 214 -23.84 -16.36 -13.95
C GLY A 214 -22.62 -17.23 -13.68
N GLY A 215 -22.77 -18.57 -13.73
CA GLY A 215 -21.72 -19.57 -13.46
C GLY A 215 -20.55 -19.62 -14.47
N ARG A 216 -20.36 -18.59 -15.30
CA ARG A 216 -19.20 -18.44 -16.20
C ARG A 216 -18.24 -17.31 -15.81
N GLY A 217 -18.53 -16.56 -14.74
CA GLY A 217 -17.82 -15.31 -14.43
C GLY A 217 -16.96 -15.33 -13.17
N LEU A 218 -16.15 -16.36 -12.91
CA LEU A 218 -15.00 -16.22 -11.98
C LEU A 218 -13.91 -17.28 -12.22
N TRP A 219 -13.57 -17.48 -13.48
CA TRP A 219 -12.24 -17.93 -13.84
C TRP A 219 -11.60 -16.77 -14.57
N LEU A 220 -10.69 -16.06 -13.92
CA LEU A 220 -9.73 -15.21 -14.61
C LEU A 220 -8.81 -16.17 -15.39
N GLN A 221 -9.30 -16.72 -16.50
CA GLN A 221 -8.44 -17.26 -17.53
C GLN A 221 -7.75 -16.05 -18.18
N PRO A 222 -6.42 -15.98 -18.20
CA PRO A 222 -5.74 -14.97 -19.00
C PRO A 222 -6.07 -15.29 -20.46
N SER A 223 -6.97 -14.50 -21.03
CA SER A 223 -7.36 -14.67 -22.41
C SER A 223 -6.38 -13.92 -23.32
N HIS A 224 -5.74 -14.71 -24.18
CA HIS A 224 -5.06 -14.35 -25.42
C HIS A 224 -3.57 -13.97 -25.40
N ARG A 225 -2.85 -14.70 -26.25
CA ARG A 225 -1.43 -14.60 -26.60
C ARG A 225 -1.16 -13.34 -27.43
N GLY A 226 -0.09 -12.62 -27.11
CA GLY A 226 0.66 -11.85 -28.11
C GLY A 226 1.00 -10.39 -27.77
N SER A 227 0.54 -9.81 -26.65
CA SER A 227 0.92 -8.45 -26.28
C SER A 227 1.98 -8.44 -25.17
N PRO A 228 3.00 -7.55 -25.23
CA PRO A 228 3.91 -7.28 -24.11
C PRO A 228 3.18 -6.86 -22.81
N LEU A 229 1.95 -6.35 -22.93
CA LEU A 229 1.13 -5.90 -21.81
C LEU A 229 0.30 -7.03 -21.16
N THR A 230 0.20 -8.20 -21.80
CA THR A 230 -0.62 -9.33 -21.31
C THR A 230 0.15 -10.67 -21.28
N GLY A 231 1.47 -10.62 -21.48
CA GLY A 231 2.36 -11.78 -21.33
C GLY A 231 2.65 -12.12 -19.86
N PRO A 232 3.24 -13.30 -19.59
CA PRO A 232 3.71 -13.65 -18.25
C PRO A 232 4.72 -12.59 -17.75
N ILE A 233 4.48 -12.08 -16.54
CA ILE A 233 5.31 -11.04 -15.94
C ILE A 233 6.66 -11.67 -15.57
N GLY A 234 7.70 -11.30 -16.32
CA GLY A 234 9.08 -11.70 -16.04
C GLY A 234 9.76 -10.78 -15.01
N PRO A 235 10.90 -11.21 -14.43
CA PRO A 235 11.61 -10.44 -13.40
C PRO A 235 12.25 -9.14 -13.94
N ASN A 236 12.42 -9.03 -15.25
CA ASN A 236 13.06 -7.89 -15.91
C ASN A 236 12.00 -6.89 -16.38
N ARG A 237 11.49 -6.07 -15.46
CA ARG A 237 10.67 -4.90 -15.81
C ARG A 237 11.57 -3.78 -16.35
N ARG A 238 11.04 -2.97 -17.26
CA ARG A 238 11.65 -1.70 -17.67
C ARG A 238 10.59 -0.62 -17.62
N TRP A 239 10.96 0.56 -17.17
CA TRP A 239 10.10 1.73 -17.24
C TRP A 239 9.83 2.11 -18.70
N ALA A 240 8.61 2.56 -18.99
CA ALA A 240 8.24 3.12 -20.28
C ALA A 240 7.40 4.37 -20.04
N THR A 241 7.86 5.51 -20.52
CA THR A 241 7.09 6.76 -20.53
C THR A 241 6.27 6.82 -21.82
N HIS A 242 4.99 7.15 -21.71
CA HIS A 242 4.23 7.58 -22.89
C HIS A 242 4.51 9.08 -23.05
N GLY A 243 5.25 9.43 -24.10
CA GLY A 243 5.72 10.79 -24.34
C GLY A 243 4.58 11.81 -24.29
N ARG A 244 4.80 12.92 -23.58
CA ARG A 244 3.98 14.12 -23.70
C ARG A 244 4.32 14.77 -25.04
N HIS A 245 3.33 14.87 -25.93
CA HIS A 245 3.35 15.83 -27.03
C HIS A 245 3.12 17.25 -26.49
#